data_AF-A0A9D7G905-F1
#
_entry.id   AF-A0A9D7G905-F1
#
_cell.length_a   1.000
_cell.length_b   1.000
_cell.length_c   1.000
_cell.angle_alpha   90.00
_cell.angle_beta   90.00
_cell.angle_gamma   90.00
#
_symmetry.space_group_name_H-M   'P 1'
#
loop_
_entity.id
_entity.type
_entity.pdbx_description
1 polymer ?
#
loop_
_entity_poly.entity_id
_entity_poly.type
_entity_poly.pdbx_seq_one_letter_code
_entity_poly.pdbx_strand_id
1 'polypeptide(L)'
;MKLRYPALVAFVILVINARAQQSQFHYFEAAQPVPVAQLKHLTEALASVDANAEIFHSDDRRILQLKSSTLQPEAHYRAVIQARGIVLLPGTRTADELGINNQPAVPVFQPTGDEPADMARYRAAVEQWNALHPEAPLSTTPIHHR
;
A
#
# COMPACT_ATOMS: atom_id res chain seq x y z
N MET A 1 18.60 -55.80 6.18
CA MET A 1 17.22 -55.25 6.28
C MET A 1 17.30 -53.76 6.61
N LYS A 2 16.65 -52.93 5.78
CA LYS A 2 16.13 -51.59 6.07
C LYS A 2 17.12 -50.39 6.16
N LEU A 3 17.63 -49.97 5.00
CA LEU A 3 17.86 -48.54 4.70
C LEU A 3 16.50 -47.85 4.54
N ARG A 4 16.00 -47.04 5.49
CA ARG A 4 14.73 -46.30 5.30
C ARG A 4 14.55 -45.00 6.11
N TYR A 5 15.55 -44.18 6.46
CA TYR A 5 15.26 -42.96 7.26
C TYR A 5 16.05 -41.64 7.01
N PRO A 6 16.53 -41.26 5.82
CA PRO A 6 16.95 -39.86 5.62
C PRO A 6 15.98 -39.01 4.78
N ALA A 7 14.86 -39.54 4.29
CA ALA A 7 13.99 -38.81 3.36
C ALA A 7 12.92 -37.91 4.02
N LEU A 8 12.71 -38.01 5.34
CA LEU A 8 11.54 -37.38 5.99
C LEU A 8 11.82 -36.01 6.63
N VAL A 9 13.08 -35.59 6.74
CA VAL A 9 13.44 -34.29 7.32
C VAL A 9 13.60 -33.19 6.25
N ALA A 10 13.77 -33.55 4.98
CA ALA A 10 13.95 -32.58 3.90
C ALA A 10 12.64 -31.85 3.49
N PHE A 11 11.47 -32.36 3.87
CA PHE A 11 10.19 -31.80 3.40
C PHE A 11 9.61 -30.70 4.31
N VAL A 12 10.13 -30.51 5.53
CA VAL A 12 9.60 -29.53 6.49
C VAL A 12 10.22 -28.12 6.32
N ILE A 13 11.33 -27.99 5.59
CA ILE A 13 12.02 -26.70 5.42
C ILE A 13 11.41 -25.85 4.27
N LEU A 14 10.52 -26.41 3.44
CA LEU A 14 9.98 -25.71 2.27
C LEU A 14 8.70 -24.88 2.53
N VAL A 15 8.18 -24.85 3.76
CA VAL A 15 6.89 -24.17 4.08
C VAL A 15 7.08 -22.75 4.65
N ILE A 16 8.29 -22.31 4.98
CA ILE A 16 8.47 -21.01 5.68
C ILE A 16 8.53 -19.78 4.75
N ASN A 17 8.69 -19.96 3.43
CA ASN A 17 8.77 -18.83 2.49
C ASN A 17 7.50 -18.62 1.64
N ALA A 18 6.34 -19.12 2.07
CA ALA A 18 5.05 -18.65 1.56
C ALA A 18 4.65 -17.32 2.26
N ARG A 19 5.56 -16.34 2.30
CA ARG A 19 5.15 -14.95 2.51
C ARG A 19 4.53 -14.54 1.17
N ALA A 20 3.20 -14.47 1.10
CA ALA A 20 2.53 -13.80 -0.01
C ALA A 20 3.28 -12.49 -0.30
N GLN A 21 3.75 -12.28 -1.53
CA GLN A 21 4.46 -11.07 -1.93
C GLN A 21 3.54 -9.87 -1.69
N GLN A 22 3.68 -9.24 -0.53
CA GLN A 22 2.99 -8.00 -0.22
C GLN A 22 3.59 -6.93 -1.13
N SER A 23 2.72 -6.18 -1.82
CA SER A 23 3.17 -5.05 -2.63
C SER A 23 3.91 -4.05 -1.75
N GLN A 24 5.04 -3.57 -2.24
CA GLN A 24 5.83 -2.54 -1.58
C GLN A 24 5.69 -1.22 -2.35
N PHE A 25 6.03 -0.12 -1.69
CA PHE A 25 5.78 1.22 -2.21
C PHE A 25 7.02 2.11 -2.18
N HIS A 26 7.20 2.92 -3.22
CA HIS A 26 8.06 4.10 -3.21
C HIS A 26 7.22 5.35 -3.44
N TYR A 27 7.55 6.44 -2.75
CA TYR A 27 6.89 7.72 -2.94
C TYR A 27 7.88 8.76 -3.44
N PHE A 28 7.49 9.46 -4.49
CA PHE A 28 8.25 10.53 -5.10
C PHE A 28 7.43 11.81 -5.09
N GLU A 29 8.10 12.92 -4.80
CA GLU A 29 7.49 14.25 -4.85
C GLU A 29 8.08 15.02 -6.03
N ALA A 30 7.24 15.45 -6.96
CA ALA A 30 7.61 16.27 -8.10
C ALA A 30 7.67 17.75 -7.71
N ALA A 31 8.63 18.48 -8.29
CA ALA A 31 8.77 19.91 -8.07
C ALA A 31 7.56 20.70 -8.60
N GLN A 32 6.88 20.16 -9.61
CA GLN A 32 5.70 20.73 -10.26
C GLN A 32 4.65 19.63 -10.54
N PRO A 33 3.36 19.98 -10.66
CA PRO A 33 2.32 19.05 -11.07
C PRO A 33 2.67 18.32 -12.37
N VAL A 34 2.63 16.99 -12.38
CA VAL A 34 3.01 16.18 -13.53
C VAL A 34 1.90 16.24 -14.61
N PRO A 35 2.20 16.63 -15.85
CA PRO A 35 1.25 16.60 -16.96
C PRO A 35 0.74 15.18 -17.27
N VAL A 36 -0.54 15.04 -17.62
CA VAL A 36 -1.16 13.72 -17.91
C VAL A 36 -0.43 12.99 -19.06
N ALA A 37 0.02 13.72 -20.08
CA ALA A 37 0.80 13.13 -21.16
C ALA A 37 2.11 12.49 -20.65
N GLN A 38 2.79 13.13 -19.70
CA GLN A 38 4.01 12.58 -19.10
C GLN A 38 3.71 11.37 -18.21
N LEU A 39 2.58 11.36 -17.48
CA LEU A 39 2.16 10.21 -16.69
C LEU A 39 1.97 8.96 -17.56
N LYS A 40 1.32 9.10 -18.72
CA LYS A 40 1.14 7.98 -19.65
C LYS A 40 2.47 7.40 -20.13
N HIS A 41 3.38 8.26 -20.58
CA HIS A 41 4.71 7.84 -21.01
C HIS A 41 5.55 7.26 -19.86
N LEU A 42 5.31 7.72 -18.64
CA LEU A 42 5.95 7.18 -17.45
C LEU A 42 5.46 5.77 -17.13
N THR A 43 4.15 5.51 -17.19
CA THR A 43 3.59 4.17 -16.99
C THR A 43 4.19 3.16 -17.98
N GLU A 44 4.28 3.51 -19.26
CA GLU A 44 4.89 2.66 -20.30
C GLU A 44 6.39 2.41 -20.01
N ALA A 45 7.12 3.44 -19.57
CA ALA A 45 8.53 3.32 -19.24
C ALA A 45 8.76 2.46 -17.99
N LEU A 46 7.94 2.62 -16.96
CA LEU A 46 8.04 1.83 -15.74
C LEU A 46 7.73 0.36 -16.00
N ALA A 47 6.71 0.06 -16.82
CA ALA A 47 6.38 -1.31 -17.21
C ALA A 47 7.54 -2.03 -17.92
N SER A 48 8.41 -1.29 -18.63
CA SER A 48 9.60 -1.86 -19.27
C SER A 48 10.72 -2.23 -18.31
N VAL A 49 10.75 -1.62 -17.12
CA VAL A 49 11.75 -1.88 -16.06
C VAL A 49 11.21 -2.86 -15.03
N ASP A 50 9.91 -2.79 -14.77
CA ASP A 50 9.20 -3.62 -13.82
C ASP A 50 7.77 -3.86 -14.31
N ALA A 51 7.51 -5.08 -14.78
CA ALA A 51 6.22 -5.45 -15.34
C ALA A 51 5.06 -5.39 -14.33
N ASN A 52 5.35 -5.36 -13.03
CA ASN A 52 4.37 -5.27 -11.95
C ASN A 52 4.26 -3.85 -11.37
N ALA A 53 4.97 -2.87 -11.94
CA ALA A 53 4.92 -1.50 -11.47
C ALA A 53 3.61 -0.81 -11.85
N GLU A 54 2.87 -0.39 -10.83
CA GLU A 54 1.71 0.48 -10.95
C GLU A 54 2.08 1.86 -10.43
N ILE A 55 1.60 2.91 -11.10
CA ILE A 55 1.79 4.29 -10.66
C ILE A 55 0.45 4.92 -10.33
N PHE A 56 0.37 5.47 -9.13
CA PHE A 56 -0.73 6.29 -8.63
C PHE A 56 -0.21 7.71 -8.42
N HIS A 57 -1.12 8.67 -8.38
CA HIS A 57 -0.76 10.06 -8.16
C HIS A 57 -1.78 10.74 -7.26
N SER A 58 -1.35 11.77 -6.55
CA SER A 58 -2.25 12.69 -5.83
C SER A 58 -3.14 13.48 -6.79
N ASP A 59 -4.19 14.10 -6.27
CA ASP A 59 -5.12 14.95 -7.04
C ASP A 59 -4.41 16.15 -7.68
N ASP A 60 -3.45 16.73 -6.96
CA ASP A 60 -2.61 17.83 -7.47
C ASP A 60 -1.47 17.35 -8.40
N ARG A 61 -1.34 16.04 -8.60
CA ARG A 61 -0.32 15.36 -9.43
C ARG A 61 1.13 15.70 -9.06
N ARG A 62 1.38 16.12 -7.82
CA ARG A 62 2.74 16.35 -7.33
C ARG A 62 3.34 15.12 -6.69
N ILE A 63 2.52 14.23 -6.13
CA ILE A 63 2.99 13.02 -5.49
C ILE A 63 2.76 11.85 -6.45
N LEU A 64 3.81 11.04 -6.65
CA LEU A 64 3.76 9.80 -7.39
C LEU A 64 3.99 8.65 -6.42
N GLN A 65 3.00 7.77 -6.29
CA GLN A 65 3.11 6.53 -5.54
C GLN A 65 3.36 5.39 -6.52
N LEU A 66 4.53 4.77 -6.40
CA LEU A 66 4.88 3.57 -7.14
C LEU A 66 4.59 2.35 -6.27
N LYS A 67 3.84 1.39 -6.82
CA LYS A 67 3.53 0.11 -6.18
C LYS A 67 4.09 -1.02 -7.04
N SER A 68 4.77 -1.98 -6.44
CA SER A 68 5.21 -3.20 -7.14
C SER A 68 5.33 -4.38 -6.19
N SER A 69 5.11 -5.59 -6.70
CA SER A 69 5.40 -6.86 -6.00
C SER A 69 6.90 -7.22 -5.99
N THR A 70 7.68 -6.59 -6.87
CA THR A 70 9.13 -6.79 -7.05
C THR A 70 9.85 -5.45 -7.06
N LEU A 71 9.63 -4.67 -6.00
CA LEU A 71 10.09 -3.29 -5.90
C LEU A 71 11.62 -3.20 -6.03
N GLN A 72 12.05 -2.59 -7.13
CA GLN A 72 13.46 -2.32 -7.41
C GLN A 72 14.00 -1.20 -6.50
N PRO A 73 15.33 -1.03 -6.42
CA PRO A 73 15.91 0.09 -5.71
C PRO A 73 15.39 1.42 -6.24
N GLU A 74 15.03 2.32 -5.32
CA GLU A 74 14.40 3.62 -5.62
C GLU A 74 15.14 4.42 -6.70
N ALA A 75 16.48 4.41 -6.68
CA ALA A 75 17.31 5.11 -7.65
C ALA A 75 17.03 4.71 -9.10
N HIS A 76 16.63 3.45 -9.36
CA HIS A 76 16.27 2.99 -10.71
C HIS A 76 15.00 3.68 -11.20
N TYR A 77 13.96 3.70 -10.37
CA TYR A 77 12.71 4.37 -10.69
C TYR A 77 12.88 5.89 -10.80
N ARG A 78 13.68 6.49 -9.91
CA ARG A 78 14.01 7.93 -10.00
C ARG A 78 14.63 8.28 -11.35
N ALA A 79 15.61 7.49 -11.81
CA ALA A 79 16.24 7.71 -13.10
C ALA A 79 15.24 7.62 -14.26
N VAL A 80 14.34 6.64 -14.23
CA VAL A 80 13.26 6.49 -15.23
C VAL A 80 12.31 7.68 -15.23
N ILE A 81 11.89 8.13 -14.05
CA ILE A 81 10.98 9.28 -13.89
C ILE A 81 11.65 10.55 -14.43
N GLN A 82 12.90 10.81 -14.04
CA GLN A 82 13.65 11.98 -14.49
C GLN A 82 13.96 11.95 -15.99
N ALA A 83 14.19 10.77 -16.58
CA ALA A 83 14.35 10.61 -18.03
C ALA A 83 13.10 10.98 -18.84
N ARG A 84 11.92 11.09 -18.19
CA ARG A 84 10.68 11.60 -18.78
C ARG A 84 10.47 13.10 -18.57
N GLY A 85 11.49 13.81 -18.07
CA GLY A 85 11.44 15.25 -17.84
C GLY A 85 10.68 15.65 -16.58
N ILE A 86 10.38 14.69 -15.69
CA ILE A 86 9.73 14.95 -14.41
C ILE A 86 10.82 15.28 -13.38
N VAL A 87 10.85 16.54 -12.94
CA VAL A 87 11.78 16.99 -11.92
C VAL A 87 11.26 16.58 -10.55
N LEU A 88 12.03 15.72 -9.86
CA LEU A 88 11.71 15.26 -8.51
C LEU A 88 12.49 16.04 -7.45
N LEU A 89 11.86 16.28 -6.32
CA LEU A 89 12.52 16.76 -5.12
C LEU A 89 13.47 15.68 -4.56
N PRO A 90 14.53 16.09 -3.83
CA PRO A 90 15.49 15.16 -3.28
C PRO A 90 14.90 14.30 -2.15
N GLY A 91 15.42 13.08 -2.04
CA GLY A 91 15.04 12.11 -1.03
C GLY A 91 13.80 11.30 -1.39
N THR A 92 13.56 10.29 -0.57
CA THR A 92 12.29 9.55 -0.55
C THR A 92 11.35 10.17 0.47
N ARG A 93 10.08 9.87 0.32
CA ARG A 93 9.05 10.24 1.27
C ARG A 93 8.35 8.99 1.79
N THR A 94 7.80 9.06 2.99
CA THR A 94 6.87 8.05 3.50
C THR A 94 5.43 8.45 3.23
N ALA A 95 4.50 7.49 3.33
CA ALA A 95 3.07 7.79 3.24
C ALA A 95 2.64 8.81 4.33
N ASP A 96 3.14 8.62 5.55
CA ASP A 96 2.84 9.47 6.71
C ASP A 96 3.32 10.92 6.51
N GLU A 97 4.55 11.10 5.99
CA GLU A 97 5.12 12.42 5.69
C GLU A 97 4.31 13.18 4.63
N LEU A 98 3.72 12.45 3.69
CA LEU A 98 2.93 13.00 2.59
C LEU A 98 1.45 13.17 2.93
N GLY A 99 1.04 12.77 4.13
CA GLY A 99 -0.35 12.74 4.51
C GLY A 99 -1.21 11.75 3.72
N ILE A 100 -0.58 10.80 3.02
CA ILE A 100 -1.29 9.73 2.31
C ILE A 100 -1.84 8.78 3.36
N ASN A 101 -3.19 8.66 3.40
CA ASN A 101 -3.95 7.96 4.44
C ASN A 101 -3.99 8.67 5.81
N ASN A 102 -3.70 9.98 5.90
CA ASN A 102 -3.85 10.75 7.15
C ASN A 102 -5.29 11.16 7.47
N GLN A 103 -6.26 10.87 6.60
CA GLN A 103 -7.65 10.83 7.06
C GLN A 103 -7.80 9.59 7.94
N PRO A 104 -8.39 9.69 9.14
CA PRO A 104 -8.68 8.48 9.88
C PRO A 104 -9.50 7.58 8.95
N ALA A 105 -9.11 6.32 8.81
CA ALA A 105 -9.88 5.42 7.97
C ALA A 105 -11.32 5.39 8.52
N VAL A 106 -12.31 5.66 7.67
CA VAL A 106 -13.73 5.48 8.02
C VAL A 106 -13.85 4.12 8.72
N PRO A 107 -14.30 4.06 9.99
CA PRO A 107 -14.29 2.82 10.75
C PRO A 107 -14.98 1.68 10.01
N VAL A 108 -14.26 0.57 9.83
CA VAL A 108 -14.77 -0.66 9.19
C VAL A 108 -14.81 -1.78 10.23
N PHE A 109 -15.87 -2.58 10.22
CA PHE A 109 -15.96 -3.75 11.07
C PHE A 109 -15.03 -4.84 10.55
N GLN A 110 -14.14 -5.34 11.42
CA GLN A 110 -13.18 -6.39 11.07
C GLN A 110 -13.41 -7.64 11.93
N PRO A 111 -13.94 -8.74 11.34
CA PRO A 111 -14.16 -9.98 12.07
C PRO A 111 -12.83 -10.72 12.30
N THR A 112 -12.56 -11.07 13.55
CA THR A 112 -11.40 -11.88 13.97
C THR A 112 -11.81 -13.25 14.53
N GLY A 113 -13.12 -13.49 14.68
CA GLY A 113 -13.69 -14.71 15.25
C GLY A 113 -14.11 -14.56 16.71
N ASP A 114 -13.82 -13.41 17.35
CA ASP A 114 -14.34 -13.01 18.65
C ASP A 114 -15.31 -11.83 18.45
N GLU A 115 -16.57 -12.16 18.16
CA GLU A 115 -17.60 -11.19 17.81
C GLU A 115 -17.81 -10.10 18.88
N PRO A 116 -17.86 -10.41 20.20
CA PRO A 116 -17.90 -9.37 21.24
C PRO A 116 -16.72 -8.40 21.18
N ALA A 117 -15.49 -8.89 20.99
CA ALA A 117 -14.31 -8.05 20.91
C ALA A 117 -14.27 -7.23 19.61
N ASP A 118 -14.67 -7.83 18.49
CA ASP A 118 -14.78 -7.18 17.18
C ASP A 118 -15.78 -6.01 17.24
N MET A 119 -16.92 -6.23 17.90
CA MET A 119 -17.94 -5.22 18.12
C MET A 119 -17.45 -4.08 19.01
N ALA A 120 -16.73 -4.39 20.09
CA ALA A 120 -16.17 -3.36 20.98
C ALA A 120 -15.15 -2.47 20.25
N ARG A 121 -14.25 -3.08 19.45
CA ARG A 121 -13.26 -2.33 18.65
C ARG A 121 -13.94 -1.44 17.61
N TYR A 122 -14.96 -1.94 16.93
CA TYR A 122 -15.71 -1.15 15.96
C TYR A 122 -16.41 0.05 16.61
N ARG A 123 -17.10 -0.15 17.73
CA ARG A 123 -17.79 0.95 18.43
C ARG A 123 -16.82 2.04 18.88
N ALA A 124 -15.69 1.66 19.47
CA ALA A 124 -14.68 2.62 19.91
C ALA A 124 -14.13 3.46 18.73
N ALA A 125 -13.88 2.81 17.58
CA ALA A 125 -13.42 3.50 16.38
C ALA A 125 -14.50 4.45 15.81
N VAL A 126 -15.77 4.04 15.80
CA VAL A 126 -16.90 4.89 15.36
C VAL A 126 -17.11 6.08 16.30
N GLU A 127 -17.02 5.89 17.61
CA GLU A 127 -17.16 6.99 18.58
C GLU A 127 -16.05 8.03 18.41
N GLN A 128 -14.80 7.59 18.22
CA GLN A 128 -13.68 8.48 17.93
C GLN A 128 -13.87 9.21 16.59
N TRP A 129 -14.34 8.51 15.56
CA TRP A 129 -14.62 9.10 14.26
C TRP A 129 -15.72 10.17 14.35
N ASN A 130 -16.83 9.87 15.01
CA ASN A 130 -17.97 10.78 15.15
C ASN A 130 -17.62 12.02 15.98
N ALA A 131 -16.71 11.90 16.95
CA ALA A 131 -16.20 13.04 17.71
C ALA A 131 -15.39 14.02 16.82
N LEU A 132 -14.72 13.50 15.79
CA LEU A 132 -13.92 14.28 14.84
C LEU A 132 -14.72 14.73 13.61
N HIS A 133 -15.85 14.08 13.29
CA HIS A 133 -16.68 14.32 12.10
C HIS A 133 -18.16 14.46 12.49
N PRO A 134 -18.54 15.49 13.26
CA PRO A 134 -19.93 15.70 13.71
C PRO A 134 -20.92 15.92 12.55
N GLU A 135 -20.44 16.34 11.38
CA GLU A 135 -21.23 16.57 10.17
C GLU A 135 -21.64 15.29 9.45
N ALA A 136 -20.96 14.17 9.71
CA ALA A 136 -21.18 12.90 9.03
C ALA A 136 -21.11 11.71 10.01
N PRO A 137 -22.03 11.63 10.99
CA PRO A 137 -22.00 10.60 12.01
C PRO A 137 -22.27 9.21 11.42
N LEU A 138 -21.44 8.26 11.80
CA LEU A 138 -21.62 6.84 11.50
C LEU A 138 -22.38 6.14 12.63
N SER A 139 -23.07 5.06 12.28
CA SER A 139 -23.73 4.20 13.27
C SER A 139 -22.70 3.35 14.00
N THR A 140 -22.83 3.24 15.32
CA THR A 140 -22.06 2.31 16.16
C THR A 140 -22.45 0.83 15.95
N THR A 141 -23.47 0.57 15.12
CA THR A 141 -23.85 -0.76 14.66
C THR A 141 -23.38 -0.99 13.22
N PRO A 142 -22.51 -2.00 12.98
CA PRO A 142 -22.08 -2.37 11.64
C PRO A 142 -23.25 -2.71 10.73
N ILE A 143 -23.12 -2.45 9.43
CA ILE A 143 -24.18 -2.70 8.44
C ILE A 143 -24.68 -4.16 8.46
N HIS A 144 -23.77 -5.12 8.66
CA HIS A 144 -24.12 -6.55 8.68
C HIS A 144 -24.85 -7.01 9.96
N HIS A 145 -25.01 -6.11 10.94
CA HIS A 145 -25.72 -6.35 12.19
C HIS A 145 -26.95 -5.42 12.37
N ARG A 146 -27.35 -4.71 11.30
CA ARG A 146 -28.56 -3.88 11.29
C ARG A 146 -29.82 -4.70 11.03
#